data_AF-A0A437QNG2-F1
#
_entry.id   AF-A0A437QNG2-F1
#
_cell.length_a   1.000
_cell.length_b   1.000
_cell.length_c   1.000
_cell.angle_alpha   90.00
_cell.angle_beta   90.00
_cell.angle_gamma   90.00
#
_symmetry.space_group_name_H-M   'P 1'
#
loop_
_entity.id
_entity.type
_entity.pdbx_description
1 polymer ?
#
loop_
_entity_poly.entity_id
_entity_poly.type
_entity_poly.pdbx_seq_one_letter_code
_entity_poly.pdbx_strand_id
1 'polypeptide(L)' 'MKTLIVLLLIAGLLAIAFGYWGLNTVQGRARFDEMAGMIPLFAGIAGGVATLLALILAAFRLWSARNHD' A
#
# COMPACT_ATOMS: atom_id res chain seq x y z
N MET A 1 6.35 -3.29 16.84
CA MET A 1 5.26 -3.92 16.06
C MET A 1 4.12 -2.96 15.72
N LYS A 2 3.44 -2.30 16.68
CA LYS A 2 2.33 -1.37 16.36
C LYS A 2 2.74 -0.26 15.37
N THR A 3 3.86 0.42 15.63
CA THR A 3 4.38 1.48 14.76
C THR A 3 4.66 0.98 13.33
N LEU A 4 5.27 -0.20 13.19
CA LEU A 4 5.54 -0.79 11.88
C LEU A 4 4.24 -1.08 11.11
N ILE A 5 3.21 -1.63 11.78
CA ILE A 5 1.89 -1.86 11.17
C ILE A 5 1.30 -0.55 10.65
N VAL A 6 1.34 0.51 11.45
CA VAL A 6 0.82 1.83 11.07
C VAL A 6 1.61 2.41 9.88
N LEU A 7 2.94 2.33 9.91
CA LEU A 7 3.78 2.82 8.81
C LEU A 7 3.52 2.06 7.52
N LEU A 8 3.43 0.73 7.55
CA LEU A 8 3.11 -0.09 6.39
C LEU A 8 1.72 0.22 5.85
N LEU A 9 0.73 0.44 6.72
CA LEU A 9 -0.62 0.78 6.32
C LEU A 9 -0.67 2.15 5.63
N ILE A 10 -0.06 3.17 6.21
CA ILE A 10 -0.04 4.52 5.63
C ILE A 10 0.73 4.53 4.31
N ALA A 11 1.95 3.96 4.28
CA ALA A 11 2.74 3.89 3.06
C ALA A 11 2.02 3.10 1.96
N GLY A 12 1.36 1.99 2.33
CA GLY A 12 0.57 1.17 1.42
C GLY A 12 -0.59 1.94 0.80
N LEU A 13 -1.38 2.63 1.61
CA LEU A 13 -2.52 3.44 1.14
C LEU A 13 -2.07 4.61 0.25
N LEU A 14 -0.98 5.30 0.61
CA LEU A 14 -0.42 6.37 -0.22
C LEU A 14 0.08 5.86 -1.57
N ALA A 15 0.72 4.69 -1.60
CA ALA A 15 1.22 4.09 -2.83
C ALA A 15 0.06 3.59 -3.72
N ILE A 16 -1.03 3.06 -3.15
CA ILE A 16 -2.26 2.74 -3.88
C ILE A 16 -2.89 4.01 -4.46
N ALA A 17 -3.02 5.07 -3.66
CA ALA A 17 -3.57 6.34 -4.13
C ALA A 17 -2.73 6.95 -5.26
N PHE A 18 -1.40 6.90 -5.13
CA PHE A 18 -0.48 7.31 -6.18
C PHE A 18 -0.62 6.46 -7.44
N GLY A 19 -0.71 5.14 -7.32
CA GLY A 19 -0.91 4.25 -8.46
C GLY A 19 -2.24 4.49 -9.16
N TYR A 20 -3.32 4.66 -8.41
CA TYR A 20 -4.63 5.01 -8.95
C TYR A 20 -4.58 6.35 -9.69
N TRP A 21 -4.03 7.39 -9.07
CA TRP A 21 -3.89 8.70 -9.69
C TRP A 21 -3.03 8.64 -10.96
N GLY A 22 -1.88 7.99 -10.90
CA GLY A 22 -0.92 7.89 -12.01
C GLY A 22 -1.45 7.15 -13.23
N LEU A 23 -2.33 6.16 -13.04
CA LEU A 23 -2.92 5.39 -14.14
C LEU A 23 -4.26 5.95 -14.63
N ASN A 24 -5.08 6.51 -13.74
CA ASN A 24 -6.47 6.85 -14.07
C ASN A 24 -6.67 8.34 -14.39
N THR A 25 -5.76 9.23 -14.00
CA THR A 25 -5.88 10.66 -14.32
C THR A 25 -5.08 11.05 -15.56
N VAL A 26 -5.55 12.07 -16.29
CA VAL A 26 -4.85 12.61 -17.47
C VAL A 26 -3.48 13.17 -17.07
N GLN A 27 -3.41 13.89 -15.95
CA GLN A 27 -2.17 14.48 -15.42
C GLN A 27 -1.17 13.40 -15.01
N GLY A 28 -1.64 12.34 -14.33
CA GLY A 28 -0.82 11.22 -13.92
C GLY A 28 -0.24 10.45 -15.11
N ARG A 29 -1.08 10.13 -16.10
CA ARG A 29 -0.63 9.45 -17.32
C ARG A 29 0.39 10.28 -18.09
N ALA A 30 0.12 11.56 -18.31
CA ALA A 30 1.05 12.46 -19.00
C ALA A 30 2.42 12.56 -18.31
N ARG A 31 2.47 12.40 -16.98
CA ARG A 31 3.71 12.44 -16.20
C ARG A 31 4.55 11.16 -16.32
N PHE A 32 3.92 10.01 -16.56
CA PHE A 32 4.56 8.69 -16.57
C PHE A 32 4.39 7.93 -17.90
N ASP A 33 4.09 8.66 -18.97
CA ASP A 33 3.80 8.10 -20.30
C ASP A 33 5.04 7.44 -20.91
N GLU A 34 6.24 7.99 -20.65
CA GLU A 34 7.53 7.49 -21.15
C GLU A 34 7.84 6.05 -20.73
N MET A 35 7.24 5.57 -19.64
CA MET A 35 7.41 4.21 -19.14
C MET A 35 6.10 3.40 -19.23
N ALA A 36 5.17 3.76 -20.12
CA ALA A 36 3.86 3.12 -20.26
C ALA A 36 3.10 2.99 -18.91
N GLY A 37 3.29 3.95 -17.99
CA GLY A 37 2.66 3.90 -16.67
C GLY A 37 3.19 2.80 -15.73
N MET A 38 4.34 2.18 -16.01
CA MET A 38 4.90 1.12 -15.15
C MET A 38 5.17 1.59 -13.72
N ILE A 39 5.70 2.79 -13.52
CA ILE A 39 5.99 3.32 -12.18
C ILE A 39 4.72 3.36 -11.29
N PRO A 40 3.64 4.06 -11.66
CA PRO A 40 2.43 4.09 -10.85
C PRO A 40 1.78 2.70 -10.71
N LEU A 41 1.88 1.83 -11.73
CA LEU A 41 1.41 0.44 -11.62
C LEU A 41 2.13 -0.34 -10.52
N PHE A 42 3.47 -0.41 -10.57
CA PHE A 42 4.25 -1.16 -9.59
C PHE A 42 4.16 -0.53 -8.20
N ALA A 43 4.09 0.79 -8.10
CA ALA A 43 3.87 1.48 -6.83
C ALA A 43 2.51 1.10 -6.22
N GLY A 44 1.44 1.08 -7.02
CA GLY A 44 0.12 0.64 -6.58
C GLY A 44 0.10 -0.81 -6.10
N ILE A 45 0.73 -1.72 -6.85
CA ILE A 45 0.85 -3.14 -6.48
C ILE A 45 1.63 -3.31 -5.17
N ALA A 46 2.81 -2.68 -5.06
CA ALA A 46 3.62 -2.71 -3.85
C ALA A 46 2.84 -2.13 -2.65
N GLY A 47 2.07 -1.07 -2.87
CA GLY A 47 1.17 -0.49 -1.88
C GLY A 47 0.08 -1.45 -1.41
N GLY A 48 -0.52 -2.19 -2.35
CA GLY A 48 -1.48 -3.27 -2.05
C GLY A 48 -0.87 -4.37 -1.18
N VAL A 49 0.33 -4.83 -1.52
CA VAL A 49 1.07 -5.84 -0.74
C VAL A 49 1.39 -5.32 0.66
N ALA A 50 1.91 -4.09 0.78
CA ALA A 50 2.24 -3.48 2.07
C ALA A 50 1.00 -3.33 2.97
N THR A 51 -0.13 -2.93 2.38
CA THR A 51 -1.42 -2.83 3.06
C THR A 51 -1.89 -4.19 3.57
N LEU A 52 -1.83 -5.22 2.72
CA LEU A 52 -2.21 -6.58 3.09
C LEU A 52 -1.34 -7.13 4.23
N LEU A 53 -0.02 -6.94 4.15
CA LEU A 53 0.90 -7.33 5.23
C LEU A 53 0.59 -6.61 6.54
N ALA A 54 0.28 -5.31 6.48
CA ALA A 54 -0.11 -4.56 7.67
C ALA A 54 -1.37 -5.15 8.34
N LEU A 55 -2.39 -5.50 7.55
CA LEU A 55 -3.62 -6.12 8.04
C LEU A 55 -3.37 -7.51 8.64
N ILE A 56 -2.57 -8.34 7.96
CA ILE A 56 -2.18 -9.67 8.46
C ILE A 56 -1.46 -9.53 9.81
N LEU A 57 -0.46 -8.65 9.91
CA LEU A 57 0.27 -8.42 11.16
C LEU A 57 -0.63 -7.87 12.27
N ALA A 58 -1.59 -7.01 11.94
CA ALA A 58 -2.57 -6.49 12.91
C ALA A 58 -3.47 -7.62 13.43
N ALA A 59 -3.97 -8.49 12.55
CA ALA A 59 -4.79 -9.64 12.90
C ALA A 59 -4.01 -10.63 13.78
N PHE A 60 -2.77 -10.99 13.40
CA PHE A 60 -1.91 -11.86 14.20
C PHE A 60 -1.63 -11.29 15.58
N ARG A 61 -1.35 -9.98 15.67
CA ARG A 61 -1.14 -9.30 16.95
C ARG A 61 -2.38 -9.37 17.83
N LEU A 62 -3.56 -9.13 17.26
CA LEU A 62 -4.83 -9.15 18.01
C LEU A 62 -5.17 -10.55 18.49
N TRP A 63 -4.97 -11.57 17.65
CA TRP A 63 -5.15 -12.97 18.00
C TRP A 63 -4.21 -13.39 19.14
N SER A 64 -2.92 -13.05 19.03
CA SER A 64 -1.94 -13.35 20.07
C SER A 64 -2.28 -12.68 21.40
N ALA A 65 -2.74 -11.42 21.39
CA ALA A 65 -3.17 -10.73 22.61
C ALA A 65 -4.36 -11.42 23.30
N ARG A 66 -5.31 -12.00 22.53
CA ARG A 66 -6.50 -12.67 23.09
C ARG A 66 -6.24 -14.07 23.65
N ASN A 67 -5.18 -14.74 23.18
CA ASN A 67 -4.91 -16.13 23.54
C ASN A 67 -3.86 -16.29 24.65
N HIS A 68 -3.31 -15.18 25.15
CA HIS A 68 -2.36 -15.15 26.26
C HIS A 68 -2.92 -14.45 27.52
N ASP A 69 -4.22 -14.14 27.52
CA ASP A 69 -5.02 -13.73 28.69
C ASP A 69 -5.81 -14.95 29.21
#